data_AF-A0A418W6J3-F1
#
_entry.id   AF-A0A418W6J3-F1
#
_cell.length_a   1.000
_cell.length_b   1.000
_cell.length_c   1.000
_cell.angle_alpha   90.00
_cell.angle_beta   90.00
_cell.angle_gamma   90.00
#
_symmetry.space_group_name_H-M   'P 1'
#
loop_
_entity.id
_entity.type
_entity.pdbx_description
1 polymer ?
#
loop_
_entity_poly.entity_id
_entity_poly.type
_entity_poly.pdbx_seq_one_letter_code
_entity_poly.pdbx_strand_id
1 'polypeptide(L)'
;MEESLKIAASYSALMLEITVVIIVAYGAIEALVRVVTHLVTQRPGTWSRREVWLRFATWILLALEFALGADIIRTAVAPTWDDIGKLASIAAIRTGLSFFLERDISEMGEPSASAGKQP
;
A
#
# COMPACT_ATOMS: atom_id res chain seq x y z
N MET A 1 -19.97 -18.61 22.57
CA MET A 1 -19.75 -18.84 21.12
C MET A 1 -19.38 -17.54 20.41
N GLU A 2 -20.22 -16.49 20.50
CA GLU A 2 -19.97 -15.19 19.85
C GLU A 2 -18.72 -14.46 20.38
N GLU A 3 -18.45 -14.53 21.67
CA GLU A 3 -17.27 -13.91 22.30
C GLU A 3 -15.95 -14.55 21.84
N SER A 4 -15.94 -15.88 21.68
CA SER A 4 -14.80 -16.64 21.17
C SER A 4 -14.50 -16.31 19.70
N LEU A 5 -15.55 -16.10 18.88
CA LEU A 5 -15.41 -15.69 17.48
C LEU A 5 -14.84 -14.26 17.35
N LYS A 6 -15.32 -13.32 18.18
CA LYS A 6 -14.81 -11.94 18.24
C LYS A 6 -13.32 -11.90 18.59
N ILE A 7 -12.92 -12.66 19.60
CA ILE A 7 -11.52 -12.76 20.02
C ILE A 7 -10.66 -13.35 18.90
N ALA A 8 -11.08 -14.49 18.32
CA ALA A 8 -10.32 -15.15 17.25
C ALA A 8 -10.14 -14.25 16.02
N ALA A 9 -11.19 -13.54 15.62
CA ALA A 9 -11.13 -12.63 14.49
C ALA A 9 -10.29 -11.38 14.77
N SER A 10 -10.38 -10.83 15.98
CA SER A 10 -9.53 -9.70 16.38
C SER A 10 -8.05 -10.06 16.33
N TYR A 11 -7.67 -11.26 16.84
CA TYR A 11 -6.30 -11.75 16.73
C TYR A 11 -5.89 -11.98 15.26
N SER A 12 -6.79 -12.50 14.44
CA SER A 12 -6.52 -12.73 13.01
C SER A 12 -6.27 -11.42 12.27
N ALA A 13 -7.11 -10.40 12.50
CA ALA A 13 -6.92 -9.07 11.92
C ALA A 13 -5.61 -8.43 12.39
N LEU A 14 -5.28 -8.54 13.67
CA LEU A 14 -4.01 -8.04 14.22
C LEU A 14 -2.80 -8.69 13.56
N MET A 15 -2.84 -10.01 13.30
CA MET A 15 -1.75 -10.72 12.63
C MET A 15 -1.56 -10.23 11.18
N LEU A 16 -2.66 -9.94 10.49
CA LEU A 16 -2.60 -9.35 9.15
C LEU A 16 -2.02 -7.93 9.20
N GLU A 17 -2.41 -7.10 10.16
CA GLU A 17 -1.85 -5.75 10.34
C GLU A 17 -0.35 -5.78 10.62
N ILE A 18 0.11 -6.71 11.46
CA ILE A 18 1.54 -6.92 11.70
C ILE A 18 2.25 -7.31 10.39
N THR A 19 1.64 -8.18 9.60
CA THR A 19 2.17 -8.61 8.30
C THR A 19 2.30 -7.42 7.33
N VAL A 20 1.30 -6.54 7.28
CA VAL A 20 1.33 -5.29 6.50
C VAL A 20 2.54 -4.44 6.88
N VAL A 21 2.74 -4.20 8.19
CA VAL A 21 3.87 -3.40 8.68
C VAL A 21 5.21 -3.99 8.26
N ILE A 22 5.36 -5.32 8.38
CA ILE A 22 6.59 -6.02 7.98
C ILE A 22 6.86 -5.88 6.48
N ILE A 23 5.84 -6.07 5.64
CA ILE A 23 5.95 -5.97 4.18
C ILE A 23 6.37 -4.56 3.74
N VAL A 24 5.71 -3.53 4.29
CA VAL A 24 6.03 -2.13 3.98
C VAL A 24 7.45 -1.79 4.44
N ALA A 25 7.82 -2.19 5.66
CA ALA A 25 9.16 -1.95 6.20
C ALA A 25 10.24 -2.60 5.35
N TYR A 26 10.03 -3.87 4.94
CA TYR A 26 10.95 -4.59 4.08
C TYR A 26 11.12 -3.89 2.73
N GLY A 27 10.01 -3.55 2.05
CA GLY A 27 10.06 -2.85 0.77
C GLY A 27 10.77 -1.50 0.86
N ALA A 28 10.54 -0.76 1.95
CA ALA A 28 11.19 0.53 2.20
C ALA A 28 12.70 0.38 2.41
N ILE A 29 13.13 -0.61 3.20
CA ILE A 29 14.55 -0.92 3.42
C ILE A 29 15.21 -1.32 2.10
N GLU A 30 14.58 -2.20 1.32
CA GLU A 30 15.11 -2.61 0.02
C GLU A 30 15.30 -1.41 -0.93
N ALA A 31 14.29 -0.54 -1.03
CA ALA A 31 14.34 0.66 -1.84
C ALA A 31 15.45 1.61 -1.38
N LEU A 32 15.57 1.83 -0.07
CA LEU A 32 16.58 2.71 0.52
C LEU A 32 18.00 2.20 0.25
N VAL A 33 18.26 0.90 0.50
CA VAL A 33 19.57 0.29 0.26
C VAL A 33 19.97 0.44 -1.20
N ARG A 34 19.04 0.21 -2.15
CA ARG A 34 19.32 0.38 -3.58
C ARG A 34 19.64 1.83 -3.94
N VAL A 35 18.92 2.80 -3.41
CA VAL A 35 19.19 4.23 -3.65
C VAL A 35 20.55 4.62 -3.08
N VAL A 36 20.83 4.29 -1.81
CA VAL A 36 22.08 4.66 -1.14
C VAL A 36 23.29 4.03 -1.81
N THR A 37 23.24 2.73 -2.12
CA THR A 37 24.33 2.05 -2.84
C THR A 37 24.63 2.73 -4.18
N HIS A 38 23.61 3.12 -4.95
CA HIS A 38 23.83 3.81 -6.23
C HIS A 38 24.42 5.21 -6.07
N LEU A 39 23.96 5.99 -5.07
CA LEU A 39 24.52 7.31 -4.77
C LEU A 39 26.00 7.24 -4.38
N VAL A 40 26.38 6.24 -3.59
CA VAL A 40 27.77 6.04 -3.13
C VAL A 40 28.68 5.52 -4.24
N THR A 41 28.18 4.67 -5.14
CA THR A 41 29.03 3.99 -6.15
C THR A 41 29.24 4.82 -7.44
N GLN A 42 28.61 6.00 -7.57
CA GLN A 42 28.73 6.95 -8.69
C GLN A 42 28.84 6.33 -10.09
N ARG A 43 28.07 5.26 -10.39
CA ARG A 43 28.12 4.64 -11.72
C ARG A 43 27.34 5.48 -12.74
N PRO A 44 27.99 6.06 -13.76
CA PRO A 44 27.30 6.72 -14.85
C PRO A 44 26.82 5.63 -15.84
N GLY A 45 25.55 5.26 -15.76
CA GLY A 45 24.96 4.30 -16.68
C GLY A 45 23.61 3.75 -16.21
N THR A 46 22.56 4.11 -16.95
CA THR A 46 21.24 3.45 -17.03
C THR A 46 20.53 3.07 -15.72
N TRP A 47 20.76 3.76 -14.61
CA TRP A 47 19.92 3.56 -13.43
C TRP A 47 18.54 4.16 -13.66
N SER A 48 17.54 3.30 -13.78
CA SER A 48 16.16 3.72 -13.87
C SER A 48 15.61 3.89 -12.45
N ARG A 49 15.56 5.13 -11.95
CA ARG A 49 14.87 5.48 -10.70
C ARG A 49 13.44 4.88 -10.65
N ARG A 50 12.84 4.72 -11.83
CA ARG A 50 11.56 4.06 -12.06
C ARG A 50 11.57 2.57 -11.68
N GLU A 51 12.66 1.83 -11.82
CA GLU A 51 12.72 0.42 -11.41
C GLU A 51 12.63 0.25 -9.89
N VAL A 52 13.37 1.07 -9.13
CA VAL A 52 13.30 1.05 -7.65
C VAL A 52 11.90 1.44 -7.17
N TRP A 53 11.32 2.44 -7.81
CA TRP A 53 9.95 2.87 -7.52
C TRP A 53 8.91 1.78 -7.86
N LEU A 54 9.00 1.13 -9.03
CA LEU A 54 8.08 0.06 -9.42
C LEU A 54 8.15 -1.14 -8.45
N ARG A 55 9.36 -1.53 -8.03
CA ARG A 55 9.54 -2.60 -7.02
C ARG A 55 8.93 -2.22 -5.69
N PHE A 56 9.16 -1.00 -5.22
CA PHE A 56 8.54 -0.52 -3.98
C PHE A 56 7.02 -0.47 -4.09
N ALA A 57 6.48 -0.02 -5.23
CA ALA A 57 5.05 -0.04 -5.49
C ALA A 57 4.46 -1.46 -5.41
N THR A 58 5.18 -2.50 -5.89
CA THR A 58 4.75 -3.90 -5.72
C THR A 58 4.65 -4.31 -4.24
N TRP A 59 5.61 -3.91 -3.40
CA TRP A 59 5.54 -4.15 -1.95
C TRP A 59 4.36 -3.44 -1.29
N ILE A 60 4.07 -2.20 -1.70
CA ILE A 60 2.90 -1.44 -1.21
C ILE A 60 1.60 -2.11 -1.64
N LEU A 61 1.47 -2.54 -2.89
CA LEU A 61 0.28 -3.26 -3.37
C LEU A 61 0.04 -4.54 -2.57
N LEU A 62 1.09 -5.33 -2.31
CA LEU A 62 0.98 -6.53 -1.48
C LEU A 62 0.48 -6.19 -0.06
N ALA A 63 1.07 -5.15 0.56
CA ALA A 63 0.64 -4.69 1.88
C ALA A 63 -0.82 -4.23 1.88
N LEU A 64 -1.29 -3.59 0.80
CA LEU A 64 -2.68 -3.16 0.68
C LEU A 64 -3.67 -4.34 0.61
N GLU A 65 -3.31 -5.46 -0.02
CA GLU A 65 -4.14 -6.67 -0.05
C GLU A 65 -4.28 -7.30 1.35
N PHE A 66 -3.19 -7.37 2.12
CA PHE A 66 -3.25 -7.85 3.51
C PHE A 66 -4.05 -6.90 4.42
N ALA A 67 -3.91 -5.59 4.22
CA ALA A 67 -4.75 -4.61 4.91
C ALA A 67 -6.24 -4.79 4.57
N LEU A 68 -6.57 -5.16 3.32
CA LEU A 68 -7.95 -5.49 2.93
C LEU A 68 -8.50 -6.66 3.71
N GLY A 69 -7.72 -7.72 3.85
CA GLY A 69 -8.11 -8.89 4.64
C GLY A 69 -8.38 -8.52 6.09
N ALA A 70 -7.52 -7.69 6.70
CA ALA A 70 -7.69 -7.23 8.08
C ALA A 70 -8.99 -6.43 8.27
N ASP A 71 -9.30 -5.52 7.35
CA ASP A 71 -10.52 -4.70 7.37
C ASP A 71 -11.79 -5.55 7.19
N ILE A 72 -11.77 -6.51 6.27
CA ILE A 72 -12.88 -7.45 6.05
C ILE A 72 -13.15 -8.26 7.32
N ILE A 73 -12.10 -8.76 7.97
CA ILE A 73 -12.25 -9.51 9.23
C ILE A 73 -12.83 -8.61 10.33
N ARG A 74 -12.36 -7.37 10.49
CA ARG A 74 -12.91 -6.45 11.49
C ARG A 74 -14.40 -6.14 11.25
N THR A 75 -14.79 -5.87 10.00
CA THR A 75 -16.20 -5.59 9.67
C THR A 75 -17.12 -6.79 9.89
N ALA A 76 -16.62 -8.01 9.71
CA ALA A 76 -17.44 -9.22 9.83
C ALA A 76 -17.86 -9.57 11.27
N VAL A 77 -17.17 -9.07 12.31
CA VAL A 77 -17.29 -9.66 13.68
C VAL A 77 -17.80 -8.67 14.73
N ALA A 78 -17.93 -7.39 14.41
CA ALA A 78 -18.46 -6.36 15.32
C ALA A 78 -19.44 -5.40 14.63
N PRO A 79 -20.74 -5.74 14.50
CA PRO A 79 -21.75 -4.75 14.21
C PRO A 79 -22.19 -4.10 15.53
N THR A 80 -21.39 -3.16 16.06
CA THR A 80 -21.87 -2.18 17.06
C THR A 80 -21.74 -0.78 16.45
N TRP A 81 -22.65 0.14 16.75
CA TRP A 81 -22.65 1.47 16.11
C TRP A 81 -21.34 2.25 16.32
N ASP A 82 -20.64 2.03 17.46
CA ASP A 82 -19.34 2.65 17.76
C ASP A 82 -18.20 1.99 16.96
N ASP A 83 -18.22 0.66 16.83
CA ASP A 83 -17.25 -0.09 16.04
C ASP A 83 -17.44 0.16 14.54
N ILE A 84 -18.69 0.29 14.08
CA ILE A 84 -19.04 0.67 12.70
C ILE A 84 -18.49 2.07 12.38
N GLY A 85 -18.56 3.02 13.32
CA GLY A 85 -18.00 4.36 13.14
C GLY A 85 -16.47 4.36 12.98
N LYS A 86 -15.76 3.58 13.81
CA LYS A 86 -14.29 3.41 13.69
C LYS A 86 -13.91 2.71 12.38
N LEU A 87 -14.64 1.66 12.01
CA LEU A 87 -14.45 0.96 10.74
C LEU A 87 -14.73 1.84 9.52
N ALA A 88 -15.80 2.62 9.54
CA ALA A 88 -16.13 3.57 8.47
C ALA A 88 -15.04 4.63 8.33
N SER A 89 -14.45 5.09 9.44
CA SER A 89 -13.34 6.05 9.43
C SER A 89 -12.07 5.45 8.80
N ILE A 90 -11.71 4.22 9.17
CA ILE A 90 -10.57 3.49 8.59
C ILE A 90 -10.81 3.25 7.08
N ALA A 91 -12.00 2.78 6.71
CA ALA A 91 -12.38 2.53 5.32
C ALA A 91 -12.36 3.80 4.47
N ALA A 92 -12.79 4.95 5.02
CA ALA A 92 -12.74 6.23 4.34
C ALA A 92 -11.29 6.70 4.11
N ILE A 93 -10.44 6.61 5.14
CA ILE A 93 -9.00 6.93 5.04
C ILE A 93 -8.36 6.06 3.96
N ARG A 94 -8.66 4.76 3.95
CA ARG A 94 -8.10 3.80 3.01
C ARG A 94 -8.57 4.04 1.59
N THR A 95 -9.85 4.30 1.39
CA THR A 95 -10.41 4.65 0.07
C THR A 95 -9.77 5.93 -0.43
N GLY A 96 -9.62 6.95 0.42
CA GLY A 96 -8.93 8.18 0.08
C GLY A 96 -7.48 7.94 -0.33
N LEU A 97 -6.69 7.26 0.51
CA LEU A 97 -5.27 6.99 0.25
C LEU A 97 -5.06 6.15 -1.01
N SER A 98 -5.79 5.04 -1.18
CA SER A 98 -5.68 4.20 -2.37
C SER A 98 -6.09 4.96 -3.63
N PHE A 99 -7.15 5.77 -3.57
CA PHE A 99 -7.57 6.62 -4.68
C PHE A 99 -6.51 7.66 -5.05
N PHE A 100 -5.93 8.35 -4.06
CA PHE A 100 -4.86 9.33 -4.31
C PHE A 100 -3.62 8.67 -4.91
N LEU A 101 -3.23 7.48 -4.42
CA LEU A 101 -2.05 6.78 -4.88
C LEU A 101 -2.21 6.28 -6.33
N GLU A 102 -3.35 5.68 -6.66
CA GLU A 102 -3.70 5.26 -8.03
C GLU A 102 -3.74 6.45 -9.01
N ARG A 103 -4.30 7.58 -8.54
CA ARG A 103 -4.36 8.82 -9.32
C ARG A 103 -2.96 9.39 -9.59
N ASP A 104 -2.10 9.47 -8.57
CA ASP A 104 -0.71 9.95 -8.71
C ASP A 104 0.10 9.06 -9.67
N ILE A 105 -0.09 7.74 -9.59
CA ILE A 105 0.56 6.79 -10.50
C ILE A 105 0.11 7.01 -11.95
N SER A 106 -1.17 7.28 -12.16
CA SER A 106 -1.74 7.53 -13.49
C SER A 106 -1.29 8.88 -14.08
N GLU A 107 -1.25 9.92 -13.26
CA GLU A 107 -0.86 11.29 -13.64
C GLU A 107 0.64 11.39 -13.98
N MET A 108 1.49 10.61 -13.30
CA MET A 108 2.92 10.47 -13.63
C MET A 108 3.19 9.49 -14.79
N GLY A 109 2.16 8.73 -15.21
CA GLY A 109 2.22 7.69 -16.23
C GLY A 109 1.92 8.17 -17.65
N GLU A 110 1.35 9.37 -17.84
CA GLU A 110 1.06 9.91 -19.16
C GLU A 110 2.36 10.46 -19.82
N PRO A 111 2.86 9.85 -20.90
CA PRO A 111 3.72 10.57 -21.82
C PRO A 111 2.86 11.65 -22.43
N SER A 112 3.25 12.91 -22.23
CA SER A 112 2.71 14.07 -22.94
C SER A 112 2.60 13.76 -24.44
N ALA A 113 1.39 13.41 -24.89
CA ALA A 113 1.06 13.25 -26.30
C ALA A 113 0.72 14.63 -26.85
N SER A 114 1.74 15.48 -27.01
CA SER A 114 1.62 16.73 -27.77
C SER A 114 2.92 17.06 -28.51
N ALA A 115 3.19 16.39 -29.62
CA ALA A 115 3.99 16.94 -30.71
C ALA A 115 3.82 16.11 -32.00
N GLY A 116 2.94 16.57 -32.89
CA GLY A 116 2.80 16.00 -34.23
C GLY A 116 1.87 16.84 -35.09
N LYS A 117 2.40 17.93 -35.63
CA LYS A 117 1.73 18.86 -36.54
C LYS A 117 1.06 18.16 -37.73
N GLN A 118 -0.07 18.75 -38.12
CA GLN A 118 -0.66 18.77 -39.46
C GLN A 118 0.37 18.60 -40.60
N PRO A 119 -0.02 17.92 -41.68
CA PRO A 119 0.12 18.42 -43.03
C PRO A 119 -1.14 19.21 -43.48
#